data_AF-A0A965UN63-F1
#
_entry.id   AF-A0A965UN63-F1
#
_cell.length_a   1.000
_cell.length_b   1.000
_cell.length_c   1.000
_cell.angle_alpha   90.00
_cell.angle_beta   90.00
_cell.angle_gamma   90.00
#
_symmetry.space_group_name_H-M   'P 1'
#
loop_
_entity.id
_entity.type
_entity.pdbx_description
1 polymer ?
#
loop_
_entity_poly.entity_id
_entity_poly.type
_entity_poly.pdbx_seq_one_letter_code
_entity_poly.pdbx_strand_id
1 'polypeptide(L)'
;MAGDTSRIDIETLRVQWASHSSYAAICAFWTVTRDQLVRLRDVLPLPLRHDRRLRFRPPRAEKPTPQEIAASEASLDLAPWVAARATCVSAHWTDEVRAARQVAKPEMFQMRPVEMPEELRNTFDDLNRECQW
;
A
#
# COMPACT_ATOMS: atom_id res chain seq x y z
N MET A 1 -12.70 5.34 -36.57
CA MET A 1 -13.35 6.51 -37.20
C MET A 1 -12.35 7.66 -37.23
N ALA A 2 -12.05 8.20 -38.41
CA ALA A 2 -11.27 9.43 -38.51
C ALA A 2 -12.21 10.60 -38.20
N GLY A 3 -12.05 11.24 -37.02
CA GLY A 3 -12.68 12.53 -36.75
C GLY A 3 -12.12 13.60 -37.69
N ASP A 4 -12.96 14.57 -38.05
CA ASP A 4 -12.64 15.62 -39.02
C ASP A 4 -11.81 16.72 -38.35
N THR A 5 -10.48 16.66 -38.47
CA THR A 5 -9.57 17.66 -37.91
C THR A 5 -9.46 18.94 -38.75
N SER A 6 -10.08 18.99 -39.93
CA SER A 6 -9.97 20.12 -40.87
C SER A 6 -10.72 21.37 -40.37
N ARG A 7 -11.72 21.19 -39.52
CA ARG A 7 -12.56 22.25 -38.96
C ARG A 7 -12.01 22.88 -37.68
N ILE A 8 -10.87 22.39 -37.18
CA ILE A 8 -10.28 22.88 -35.95
C ILE A 8 -9.64 24.24 -36.20
N ASP A 9 -10.18 25.27 -35.54
CA ASP A 9 -9.52 26.55 -35.44
C ASP A 9 -8.40 26.50 -34.39
N ILE A 10 -7.18 26.88 -34.80
CA ILE A 10 -5.97 26.80 -34.00
C ILE A 10 -6.02 27.77 -32.81
N GLU A 11 -6.58 28.96 -33.02
CA GLU A 11 -6.72 29.99 -31.98
C GLU A 11 -7.65 29.48 -30.86
N THR A 12 -8.85 29.03 -31.23
CA THR A 12 -9.81 28.45 -30.28
C THR A 12 -9.24 27.23 -29.55
N LEU A 13 -8.51 26.37 -30.26
CA LEU A 13 -7.88 25.22 -29.63
C LEU A 13 -6.82 25.62 -28.59
N ARG A 14 -6.00 26.65 -28.87
CA ARG A 14 -4.99 27.14 -27.91
C ARG A 14 -5.63 27.66 -26.63
N VAL A 15 -6.74 28.40 -26.74
CA VAL A 15 -7.51 28.89 -25.60
C VAL A 15 -8.07 27.71 -24.79
N GLN A 16 -8.70 26.74 -25.44
CA GLN A 16 -9.22 25.52 -24.78
C GLN A 16 -8.11 24.67 -24.15
N TRP A 17 -6.93 24.66 -24.76
CA TRP A 17 -5.78 23.94 -24.25
C TRP A 17 -5.27 24.56 -22.95
N ALA A 18 -5.21 25.90 -22.89
CA ALA A 18 -4.80 26.67 -21.72
C ALA A 18 -5.86 26.71 -20.60
N SER A 19 -7.16 26.59 -20.92
CA SER A 19 -8.28 26.73 -19.98
C SER A 19 -8.48 25.55 -19.01
N HIS A 20 -7.53 24.61 -18.91
CA HIS A 20 -7.63 23.40 -18.09
C HIS A 20 -8.85 22.49 -18.37
N SER A 21 -9.64 22.74 -19.43
CA SER A 21 -10.76 21.89 -19.88
C SER A 21 -10.34 20.44 -20.08
N SER A 22 -11.12 19.44 -19.65
CA SER A 22 -10.70 18.03 -19.78
C SER A 22 -10.50 17.60 -21.26
N TYR A 23 -9.65 16.59 -21.49
CA TYR A 23 -9.48 16.04 -22.85
C TYR A 23 -10.81 15.59 -23.45
N ALA A 24 -11.70 15.01 -22.63
CA ALA A 24 -13.02 14.58 -23.07
C ALA A 24 -13.88 15.74 -23.56
N ALA A 25 -13.85 16.89 -22.86
CA ALA A 25 -14.59 18.08 -23.27
C ALA A 25 -14.09 18.64 -24.60
N ILE A 26 -12.77 18.71 -24.79
CA ILE A 26 -12.16 19.18 -26.05
C ILE A 26 -12.49 18.22 -27.20
N CYS A 27 -12.38 16.91 -26.95
CA CYS A 27 -12.72 15.87 -27.93
C CYS A 27 -14.20 15.93 -28.34
N ALA A 28 -15.10 16.14 -27.38
CA ALA A 28 -16.54 16.27 -27.64
C ALA A 28 -16.86 17.54 -28.44
N PHE A 29 -16.25 18.68 -28.12
CA PHE A 29 -16.48 19.93 -28.83
C PHE A 29 -16.08 19.86 -30.30
N TRP A 30 -14.88 19.30 -30.60
CA TRP A 30 -14.38 19.18 -31.97
C TRP A 30 -14.80 17.87 -32.66
N THR A 31 -15.55 17.00 -31.98
CA THR A 31 -15.92 15.66 -32.48
C THR A 31 -14.72 14.85 -32.96
N VAL A 32 -13.62 14.89 -32.19
CA VAL A 32 -12.37 14.16 -32.49
C VAL A 32 -12.06 13.14 -31.41
N THR A 33 -11.24 12.15 -31.77
CA THR A 33 -10.74 11.17 -30.80
C THR A 33 -9.57 11.74 -29.99
N ARG A 34 -9.32 11.17 -28.81
CA ARG A 34 -8.18 11.54 -27.96
C ARG A 34 -6.84 11.42 -28.70
N ASP A 35 -6.64 10.37 -29.48
CA ASP A 35 -5.40 10.15 -30.22
C ASP A 35 -5.18 11.20 -31.31
N GLN A 36 -6.24 11.61 -32.01
CA GLN A 36 -6.17 12.70 -32.98
C GLN A 36 -5.79 14.01 -32.31
N LEU A 37 -6.38 14.31 -31.16
CA LEU A 37 -6.05 15.50 -30.37
C LEU A 37 -4.58 15.49 -29.88
N VAL A 38 -4.06 14.32 -29.48
CA VAL A 38 -2.65 14.17 -29.07
C VAL A 38 -1.70 14.34 -30.25
N ARG A 39 -2.01 13.80 -31.42
CA ARG A 39 -1.20 14.03 -32.63
C ARG A 39 -1.23 15.50 -33.04
N LEU A 40 -2.37 16.15 -32.91
CA LEU A 40 -2.55 17.56 -33.26
C LEU A 40 -1.78 18.49 -32.32
N ARG A 41 -1.67 18.12 -31.02
CA ARG A 41 -0.74 18.77 -30.08
C ARG A 41 0.70 18.75 -30.58
N ASP A 42 1.16 17.62 -31.11
CA ASP A 42 2.54 17.46 -31.58
C ASP A 42 2.83 18.28 -32.85
N VAL A 43 1.82 18.48 -33.70
CA VAL A 43 1.91 19.32 -34.91
C VAL A 43 1.84 20.82 -34.61
N LEU A 44 1.03 21.23 -33.62
CA LEU A 44 0.79 22.65 -33.25
C LEU A 44 1.63 23.15 -32.06
N PRO A 45 2.83 22.57 -31.87
CA PRO A 45 3.58 22.45 -30.60
C PRO A 45 2.89 23.02 -29.35
N LEU A 46 1.80 22.39 -28.90
CA LEU A 46 1.09 22.81 -27.68
C LEU A 46 1.77 22.26 -26.41
N PRO A 47 1.80 23.01 -25.29
CA PRO A 47 2.49 22.58 -24.08
C PRO A 47 1.86 21.33 -23.44
N LEU A 48 2.65 20.52 -22.73
CA LEU A 48 2.10 19.38 -21.99
C LEU A 48 1.23 19.86 -20.82
N ARG A 49 -0.08 19.59 -20.88
CA ARG A 49 -1.03 19.95 -19.80
C ARG A 49 -0.74 19.30 -18.45
N HIS A 50 -0.02 18.18 -18.46
CA HIS A 50 0.39 17.45 -17.28
C HIS A 50 1.87 17.13 -17.36
N ASP A 51 2.70 18.17 -17.48
CA ASP A 51 4.14 17.97 -17.47
C ASP A 51 4.58 17.35 -16.13
N ARG A 52 4.97 16.07 -16.18
CA ARG A 52 5.45 15.32 -15.02
C ARG A 52 6.85 15.76 -14.58
N ARG A 53 7.52 16.60 -15.37
CA ARG A 53 8.83 17.18 -15.05
C ARG A 53 8.69 18.36 -14.09
N LEU A 54 7.64 19.17 -14.24
CA LEU A 54 7.35 20.31 -13.36
C LEU A 54 6.76 19.89 -12.01
N ARG A 55 6.30 18.64 -11.89
CA ARG A 55 5.80 18.13 -10.62
C ARG A 55 6.95 18.00 -9.63
N PHE A 56 6.80 18.62 -8.47
CA PHE A 56 7.70 18.42 -7.34
C PHE A 56 7.84 16.92 -7.07
N ARG A 57 9.07 16.42 -7.17
CA ARG A 57 9.43 15.07 -6.73
C ARG A 57 10.18 15.23 -5.42
N PRO A 58 9.66 14.70 -4.31
CA PRO A 58 10.43 14.70 -3.08
C PRO A 58 11.75 13.97 -3.30
N PRO A 59 12.83 14.41 -2.64
CA PRO A 59 14.09 13.69 -2.69
C PRO A 59 13.86 12.24 -2.26
N ARG A 60 14.54 11.30 -2.92
CA ARG A 60 14.54 9.92 -2.46
C ARG A 60 15.19 9.89 -1.10
N ALA A 61 14.59 9.16 -0.15
CA ALA A 61 15.23 8.92 1.13
C ALA A 61 16.61 8.29 0.91
N GLU A 62 17.62 8.79 1.63
CA GLU A 62 18.95 8.22 1.62
C GLU A 62 18.90 6.77 2.09
N LYS A 63 19.71 5.92 1.46
CA LYS A 63 19.83 4.53 1.89
C LYS A 63 20.65 4.48 3.19
N PRO A 64 20.33 3.56 4.12
CA PRO A 64 21.14 3.37 5.32
C PRO A 64 22.59 3.09 4.93
N THR A 65 23.51 3.65 5.70
CA THR A 65 24.94 3.37 5.53
C THR A 65 25.23 1.91 5.91
N PRO A 66 26.28 1.29 5.37
CA PRO A 66 26.65 -0.08 5.74
C PRO A 66 26.91 -0.25 7.25
N GLN A 67 27.38 0.80 7.92
CA GLN A 67 27.63 0.81 9.35
C GLN A 67 26.33 0.78 10.17
N GLU A 68 25.29 1.50 9.72
CA GLU A 68 23.96 1.48 10.37
C GLU A 68 23.27 0.13 10.19
N ILE A 69 23.47 -0.52 9.04
CA ILE A 69 22.97 -1.87 8.80
C ILE A 69 23.66 -2.85 9.76
N ALA A 70 24.99 -2.83 9.82
CA ALA A 70 25.75 -3.70 10.71
C ALA A 70 25.44 -3.46 12.20
N ALA A 71 25.25 -2.20 12.61
CA ALA A 71 24.85 -1.85 13.97
C ALA A 71 23.45 -2.39 14.29
N SER A 72 22.49 -2.28 13.36
CA SER A 72 21.12 -2.80 13.54
C SER A 72 21.08 -4.33 13.58
N GLU A 73 21.89 -5.01 12.77
CA GLU A 73 22.02 -6.46 12.80
C GLU A 73 22.67 -6.95 14.10
N ALA A 74 23.65 -6.20 14.64
CA ALA A 74 24.36 -6.56 15.86
C ALA A 74 23.58 -6.26 17.15
N SER A 75 22.84 -5.15 17.21
CA SER A 75 22.07 -4.78 18.41
C SER A 75 20.71 -5.48 18.51
N LEU A 76 20.22 -6.07 17.41
CA LEU A 76 18.82 -6.50 17.24
C LEU A 76 17.81 -5.34 17.45
N ASP A 77 18.30 -4.12 17.57
CA ASP A 77 17.50 -2.90 17.59
C ASP A 77 17.41 -2.34 16.18
N LEU A 78 16.29 -1.67 15.89
CA LEU A 78 16.11 -0.98 14.62
C LEU A 78 17.12 0.17 14.53
N ALA A 79 17.85 0.26 13.41
CA ALA A 79 18.65 1.45 13.12
C ALA A 79 17.79 2.72 13.31
N PRO A 80 18.35 3.83 13.81
CA PRO A 80 17.57 5.04 14.13
C PRO A 80 16.64 5.50 12.99
N TRP A 81 17.10 5.38 11.75
CA TRP A 81 16.30 5.67 10.55
C TRP A 81 15.13 4.70 10.34
N VAL A 82 15.36 3.39 10.50
CA VAL A 82 14.33 2.36 10.39
C VAL A 82 13.29 2.52 11.50
N ALA A 83 13.75 2.84 12.72
CA ALA A 83 12.89 3.15 13.85
C ALA A 83 11.99 4.37 13.57
N ALA A 84 12.57 5.48 13.10
CA ALA A 84 11.81 6.68 12.75
C ALA A 84 10.74 6.40 11.69
N ARG A 85 11.09 5.63 10.65
CA ARG A 85 10.15 5.23 9.60
C ARG A 85 9.06 4.30 10.14
N ALA A 86 9.41 3.32 10.96
CA ALA A 86 8.46 2.41 11.59
C ALA A 86 7.44 3.20 12.42
N THR A 87 7.88 4.22 13.17
CA THR A 87 7.02 5.11 13.95
C THR A 87 6.06 5.92 13.07
N CYS A 88 6.54 6.52 11.97
CA CYS A 88 5.66 7.24 11.04
C CYS A 88 4.61 6.32 10.42
N VAL A 89 4.98 5.09 10.09
CA VAL A 89 4.06 4.10 9.52
C VAL A 89 3.05 3.61 10.57
N SER A 90 3.49 3.34 11.79
CA SER A 90 2.62 2.84 12.87
C SER A 90 1.65 3.89 13.38
N ALA A 91 1.99 5.18 13.26
CA ALA A 91 1.09 6.28 13.58
C ALA A 91 -0.21 6.27 12.73
N HIS A 92 -0.16 5.70 11.53
CA HIS A 92 -1.31 5.56 10.63
C HIS A 92 -2.06 4.23 10.78
N TRP A 93 -1.65 3.36 11.71
CA TRP A 93 -2.34 2.09 11.90
C TRP A 93 -3.66 2.28 12.63
N THR A 94 -4.71 1.65 12.11
CA THR A 94 -5.96 1.43 12.83
C THR A 94 -5.77 0.37 13.91
N ASP A 95 -6.70 0.30 14.86
CA ASP A 95 -6.63 -0.66 15.96
C ASP A 95 -6.66 -2.12 15.46
N GLU A 96 -7.43 -2.38 14.40
CA GLU A 96 -7.45 -3.69 13.71
C GLU A 96 -6.07 -4.08 13.17
N VAL A 97 -5.36 -3.14 12.53
CA VAL A 97 -4.01 -3.38 11.98
C VAL A 97 -2.99 -3.58 13.11
N ARG A 98 -3.15 -2.87 14.24
CA ARG A 98 -2.31 -3.10 15.43
C ARG A 98 -2.52 -4.50 16.00
N ALA A 99 -3.79 -4.90 16.19
CA ALA A 99 -4.13 -6.22 16.71
C ALA A 99 -3.60 -7.35 15.80
N ALA A 100 -3.77 -7.22 14.48
CA ALA A 100 -3.28 -8.21 13.52
C ALA A 100 -1.75 -8.33 13.47
N ARG A 101 -1.02 -7.27 13.81
CA ARG A 101 0.46 -7.24 13.80
C ARG A 101 1.08 -7.52 15.17
N GLN A 102 0.27 -7.59 16.22
CA GLN A 102 0.75 -7.90 17.55
C GLN A 102 1.16 -9.38 17.60
N VAL A 103 2.46 -9.63 17.70
CA VAL A 103 2.96 -11.00 17.88
C VAL A 103 2.70 -11.41 19.33
N ALA A 104 1.67 -12.22 19.55
CA ALA A 104 1.50 -12.95 20.79
C ALA A 104 2.48 -14.13 20.77
N LYS A 105 3.53 -14.06 21.58
CA LYS A 105 4.39 -15.22 21.80
C LYS A 105 3.59 -16.23 22.62
N PRO A 106 3.46 -17.50 22.18
CA PRO A 106 2.83 -18.51 23.01
C PRO A 106 3.63 -18.65 24.29
N GLU A 107 3.00 -18.39 25.44
CA GLU A 107 3.59 -18.74 26.72
C GLU A 107 3.64 -20.26 26.82
N MET A 108 4.82 -20.79 27.15
CA MET A 108 4.96 -22.20 27.48
C MET A 108 4.25 -22.43 28.82
N PHE A 109 3.03 -22.96 28.76
CA PHE A 109 2.36 -23.44 29.97
C PHE A 109 2.77 -24.88 30.24
N GLN A 110 3.09 -25.18 31.49
CA GLN A 110 3.24 -26.55 31.96
C GLN A 110 1.93 -26.96 32.62
N MET A 111 1.34 -28.06 32.15
CA MET A 111 0.23 -28.67 32.88
C MET A 111 0.77 -29.24 34.18
N ARG A 112 0.40 -28.64 35.31
CA ARG A 112 0.67 -29.26 36.61
C ARG A 112 -0.15 -30.53 36.70
N PRO A 113 0.44 -31.67 37.10
CA PRO A 113 -0.34 -32.85 37.41
C PRO A 113 -1.35 -32.47 38.50
N VAL A 114 -2.63 -32.66 38.20
CA VAL A 114 -3.70 -32.50 39.18
C VAL A 114 -3.72 -33.79 40.00
N GLU A 115 -3.58 -33.69 41.31
CA GLU A 115 -3.77 -34.83 42.19
C GLU A 115 -5.22 -35.30 42.06
N MET A 116 -5.42 -36.53 41.60
CA MET A 116 -6.75 -37.14 41.54
C MET A 116 -7.15 -37.58 42.96
N PRO A 117 -8.26 -37.04 43.51
CA PRO A 117 -8.84 -37.56 44.74
C PRO A 117 -9.13 -39.05 44.61
N GLU A 118 -8.93 -39.82 45.69
CA GLU A 118 -9.09 -41.28 45.68
C GLU A 118 -10.48 -41.72 45.20
N GLU A 119 -11.53 -40.96 45.53
CA GLU A 119 -12.91 -41.22 45.10
C GLU A 119 -13.04 -41.21 43.57
N LEU A 120 -12.39 -40.26 42.89
CA LEU A 120 -12.38 -40.15 41.43
C LEU A 120 -11.49 -41.19 40.76
N ARG A 121 -10.45 -41.65 41.46
CA ARG A 121 -9.60 -42.72 40.97
C ARG A 121 -10.34 -44.06 40.96
N ASN A 122 -11.08 -44.35 42.01
CA ASN A 122 -11.87 -45.58 42.12
C ASN A 122 -12.97 -45.65 41.06
N THR A 123 -13.69 -44.55 40.80
CA THR A 123 -14.73 -44.52 39.76
C THR A 123 -14.14 -44.69 38.36
N PHE A 124 -12.95 -44.14 38.11
CA PHE A 124 -12.26 -44.32 36.83
C PHE A 124 -11.77 -45.76 36.63
N ASP A 125 -11.27 -46.40 37.70
CA ASP A 125 -10.83 -47.79 37.67
C ASP A 125 -12.02 -48.76 37.50
N ASP A 126 -13.17 -48.47 38.09
CA ASP A 126 -14.40 -49.27 37.91
C ASP A 126 -14.95 -49.16 36.48
N LEU A 127 -15.00 -47.95 35.91
CA LEU A 127 -15.38 -47.72 34.51
C LEU A 127 -14.46 -48.46 33.52
N ASN A 128 -13.15 -48.46 33.78
CA ASN A 128 -12.19 -49.19 32.94
C ASN A 128 -12.35 -50.71 33.01
N ARG A 129 -12.83 -51.26 34.14
CA ARG A 129 -13.14 -52.69 34.26
C ARG A 129 -14.42 -53.04 33.51
N GLU A 130 -15.42 -52.16 33.51
CA GLU A 130 -16.67 -52.37 32.78
C GLU A 130 -16.50 -52.35 31.25
N CYS A 131 -15.50 -51.64 30.72
CA CYS A 131 -15.19 -51.63 29.28
C CYS A 131 -14.34 -52.82 28.79
N GLN A 132 -13.99 -53.79 29.64
CA GLN A 132 -13.33 -55.04 29.23
C GLN A 132 -14.38 -56.14 28.98
N TRP A 133 -15.15 -56.01 27.91
CA TRP A 133 -15.97 -57.07 27.31
C TRP A 133 -15.64 -57.24 25.84
#